data_AF-A0A293M3H6-F1
#
_entry.id   AF-A0A293M3H6-F1
#
_cell.length_a   1.000
_cell.length_b   1.000
_cell.length_c   1.000
_cell.angle_alpha   90.00
_cell.angle_beta   90.00
_cell.angle_gamma   90.00
#
_symmetry.space_group_name_H-M   'P 1'
#
loop_
_entity.id
_entity.type
_entity.pdbx_description
1 polymer ?
#
loop_
_entity_poly.entity_id
_entity_poly.type
_entity_poly.pdbx_seq_one_letter_code
_entity_poly.pdbx_strand_id
1 'polypeptide(L)'
;MALFGVQIVITMIMASVLQKTSVRFSLSRWIMCKRLVRYLHPSDEELKSLAGISGKPFKGKGKRERGKERYRNGSVKDGKDHEEFLVPKNLHIDLDGATVDVTELVQLRFYTEYQWLLDFAGYAFIVYILTEAYYFLLPGRNEFEEFLEFGLVKAYRSFNESSYHFLEAQGMNSSGPTSHLMFKFFLALWSGFVGAFFAFPGLRFAKMHRDAFKYCEERPFLKVALHLSFVAPLFVVLLWVKPI
;
A
#
# COMPACT_ATOMS: atom_id res chain seq x y z
N MET A 1 23.04 -32.59 3.11
CA MET A 1 21.77 -31.99 3.56
C MET A 1 21.79 -30.50 3.22
N ALA A 2 21.26 -30.11 2.06
CA ALA A 2 21.00 -28.69 1.78
C ALA A 2 19.60 -28.40 2.33
N LEU A 3 19.56 -27.82 3.54
CA LEU A 3 18.34 -27.61 4.34
C LEU A 3 17.42 -26.50 3.79
N PHE A 4 17.82 -25.79 2.73
CA PHE A 4 17.07 -24.69 2.15
C PHE A 4 16.74 -25.00 0.69
N GLY A 5 15.44 -25.06 0.37
CA GLY A 5 14.96 -25.17 -1.01
C GLY A 5 15.42 -23.99 -1.87
N VAL A 6 15.54 -24.21 -3.18
CA VAL A 6 16.03 -23.18 -4.14
C VAL A 6 15.18 -21.92 -4.07
N GLN A 7 13.87 -22.04 -3.84
CA GLN A 7 12.97 -20.92 -3.61
C GLN A 7 13.44 -20.00 -2.48
N ILE A 8 13.89 -20.55 -1.33
CA ILE A 8 14.37 -19.75 -0.20
C ILE A 8 15.64 -18.99 -0.60
N VAL A 9 16.54 -19.62 -1.35
CA VAL A 9 17.77 -18.97 -1.83
C VAL A 9 17.43 -17.81 -2.78
N ILE A 10 16.54 -18.03 -3.74
CA ILE A 10 16.07 -16.99 -4.68
C ILE A 10 15.40 -15.85 -3.89
N THR A 11 14.56 -16.15 -2.91
CA THR A 11 13.90 -15.12 -2.08
C THR A 11 14.90 -14.32 -1.23
N MET A 12 15.94 -14.94 -0.66
CA MET A 12 16.98 -14.23 0.09
C MET A 12 17.80 -13.29 -0.80
N ILE A 13 18.18 -13.76 -1.99
CA ILE A 13 18.87 -12.93 -2.98
C ILE A 13 17.97 -11.75 -3.34
N MET A 14 16.70 -11.99 -3.64
CA MET A 14 15.79 -10.92 -4.01
C MET A 14 15.52 -9.97 -2.85
N ALA A 15 15.43 -10.44 -1.61
CA ALA A 15 15.30 -9.58 -0.43
C ALA A 15 16.52 -8.65 -0.30
N SER A 16 17.73 -9.16 -0.58
CA SER A 16 18.96 -8.36 -0.60
C SER A 16 18.94 -7.32 -1.73
N VAL A 17 18.44 -7.70 -2.91
CA VAL A 17 18.26 -6.79 -4.04
C VAL A 17 17.22 -5.72 -3.70
N LEU A 18 16.08 -6.09 -3.10
CA LEU A 18 15.03 -5.17 -2.68
C LEU A 18 15.56 -4.16 -1.67
N GLN A 19 16.33 -4.59 -0.67
CA GLN A 19 16.93 -3.67 0.31
C GLN A 19 17.88 -2.65 -0.35
N LYS A 20 18.71 -3.07 -1.31
CA LYS A 20 19.63 -2.16 -2.02
C LYS A 20 18.95 -1.30 -3.09
N THR A 21 17.90 -1.81 -3.72
CA THR A 21 17.28 -1.19 -4.89
C THR A 21 16.11 -0.29 -4.51
N SER A 22 15.34 -0.62 -3.47
CA SER A 22 14.19 0.18 -2.98
C SER A 22 14.54 1.64 -2.66
N VAL A 23 15.78 1.92 -2.27
CA VAL A 23 16.27 3.28 -2.01
C VAL A 23 16.32 4.11 -3.31
N ARG A 24 16.78 3.51 -4.42
CA ARG A 24 17.03 4.21 -5.70
C ARG A 24 15.89 4.06 -6.70
N PHE A 25 15.28 2.89 -6.78
CA PHE A 25 14.20 2.55 -7.70
C PHE A 25 13.01 2.03 -6.91
N SER A 26 11.88 2.72 -7.06
CA SER A 26 10.58 2.31 -6.53
C SER A 26 9.58 2.32 -7.67
N LEU A 27 8.93 1.17 -7.88
CA LEU A 27 7.86 1.00 -8.86
C LEU A 27 6.69 1.93 -8.53
N SER A 28 6.41 2.11 -7.24
CA SER A 28 5.40 3.05 -6.77
C SER A 28 5.68 4.50 -7.17
N ARG A 29 6.93 4.95 -7.00
CA ARG A 29 7.36 6.30 -7.43
C ARG A 29 7.22 6.46 -8.94
N TRP A 30 7.64 5.45 -9.70
CA TRP A 30 7.53 5.49 -11.16
C TRP A 30 6.07 5.59 -11.63
N ILE A 31 5.15 4.84 -11.04
CA ILE A 31 3.71 4.88 -11.38
C ILE A 31 3.10 6.23 -11.02
N MET A 32 3.38 6.74 -9.82
CA MET A 32 2.74 7.96 -9.32
C MET A 32 3.29 9.22 -9.99
N CYS A 33 4.61 9.36 -10.10
CA CYS A 33 5.22 10.58 -10.67
C CYS A 33 5.01 10.71 -12.19
N LYS A 34 4.82 9.61 -12.92
CA LYS A 34 4.62 9.67 -14.39
C LYS A 34 3.16 9.80 -14.82
N ARG A 35 2.20 9.33 -14.02
CA ARG A 35 0.78 9.29 -14.43
C ARG A 35 -0.09 10.33 -13.75
N LEU A 36 0.33 10.89 -12.61
CA LEU A 36 -0.45 11.93 -11.94
C LEU A 36 -0.01 13.32 -12.41
N VAL A 37 -1.02 14.10 -12.76
CA VAL A 37 -0.90 15.53 -13.04
C VAL A 37 -1.48 16.27 -11.84
N ARG A 38 -0.74 17.25 -11.32
CA ARG A 38 -1.23 18.17 -10.31
C ARG A 38 -1.65 19.46 -10.99
N TYR A 39 -2.81 19.98 -10.63
CA TYR A 39 -3.16 21.34 -10.99
C TYR A 39 -2.45 22.32 -10.06
N LEU A 40 -1.72 23.26 -10.65
CA LEU A 40 -1.15 24.37 -9.90
C LEU A 40 -2.30 25.27 -9.42
N HIS A 41 -2.15 25.84 -8.22
CA HIS A 41 -3.08 26.87 -7.79
C HIS A 41 -2.82 28.14 -8.62
N PRO A 42 -3.86 28.80 -9.16
CA PRO A 42 -3.69 30.05 -9.87
C PRO A 42 -3.12 31.11 -8.93
N SER A 43 -2.21 31.94 -9.45
CA SER A 43 -1.58 33.00 -8.65
C SER A 43 -2.59 34.11 -8.29
N ASP A 44 -2.33 34.84 -7.20
CA ASP A 44 -3.19 35.96 -6.80
C ASP A 44 -3.28 37.05 -7.87
N GLU A 45 -2.24 37.21 -8.70
CA GLU A 45 -2.20 38.16 -9.81
C GLU A 45 -3.07 37.71 -10.99
N GLU A 46 -3.05 36.41 -11.33
CA GLU A 46 -3.93 35.82 -12.35
C GLU A 46 -5.39 35.86 -11.91
N LEU A 47 -5.66 35.60 -10.63
CA LEU A 47 -7.01 35.71 -10.07
C LEU A 47 -7.51 37.16 -10.11
N LYS A 48 -6.66 38.14 -9.78
CA LYS A 48 -7.00 39.57 -9.85
C LYS A 48 -7.24 40.04 -11.29
N SER A 49 -6.44 39.57 -12.25
CA SER A 49 -6.59 39.94 -13.66
C SER A 49 -7.86 39.34 -14.27
N LEU A 50 -8.13 38.05 -14.02
CA LEU A 50 -9.33 37.36 -14.49
C LEU A 50 -10.61 37.91 -13.83
N ALA A 51 -10.54 38.29 -12.55
CA ALA A 51 -11.67 38.90 -11.84
C ALA A 51 -11.93 40.38 -12.22
N GLY A 52 -11.08 40.99 -13.08
CA GLY A 52 -11.18 42.41 -13.44
C GLY A 52 -10.84 43.36 -12.28
N ILE A 53 -10.14 42.87 -11.26
CA ILE A 53 -9.72 43.62 -10.06
C ILE A 53 -8.29 44.14 -10.30
N SER A 54 -8.06 44.86 -11.39
CA SER A 54 -6.77 45.52 -11.61
C SER A 54 -6.75 46.89 -10.90
N GLY A 55 -5.94 46.98 -9.85
CA GLY A 55 -5.34 48.25 -9.42
C GLY A 55 -6.13 49.16 -8.47
N LYS A 56 -7.22 48.72 -7.82
CA LYS A 56 -7.79 49.49 -6.69
C LYS A 56 -7.91 48.61 -5.45
N PRO A 57 -7.27 48.98 -4.32
CA PRO A 57 -7.56 48.31 -3.06
C PRO A 57 -9.04 48.49 -2.77
N PHE A 58 -9.77 47.38 -2.63
CA PHE A 58 -11.19 47.41 -2.30
C PHE A 58 -11.33 47.94 -0.87
N LYS A 59 -11.47 49.26 -0.74
CA LYS A 59 -11.81 49.93 0.51
C LYS A 59 -13.29 49.67 0.77
N GLY A 60 -13.60 48.49 1.30
CA GLY A 60 -14.96 48.13 1.69
C GLY A 60 -15.54 49.22 2.58
N LYS A 61 -16.57 49.92 2.10
CA LYS A 61 -17.45 50.77 2.91
C LYS A 61 -18.33 49.86 3.78
N GLY A 62 -17.71 49.15 4.72
CA GLY A 62 -18.37 48.35 5.73
C GLY A 62 -18.30 49.07 7.06
N LYS A 63 -19.44 49.58 7.54
CA LYS A 63 -19.59 50.17 8.87
C LYS A 63 -19.08 49.16 9.90
N ARG A 64 -18.02 49.53 10.63
CA ARG A 64 -17.32 48.67 11.58
C ARG A 64 -18.21 48.42 12.80
N GLU A 65 -19.13 47.46 12.71
CA GLU A 65 -19.82 46.93 13.89
C GLU A 65 -18.83 46.11 14.71
N ARG A 66 -18.33 46.73 15.78
CA ARG A 66 -17.63 46.06 16.88
C ARG A 66 -18.58 45.06 17.51
N GLY A 67 -18.44 43.78 17.21
CA GLY A 67 -19.07 42.73 18.00
C GLY A 67 -19.38 41.45 17.25
N LYS A 68 -18.36 40.59 17.10
CA LYS A 68 -18.41 39.12 17.19
C LYS A 68 -17.18 38.57 16.47
N GLU A 69 -16.12 38.31 17.24
CA GLU A 69 -15.06 37.40 16.82
C GLU A 69 -15.67 36.00 16.68
N ARG A 70 -16.18 35.70 15.48
CA ARG A 70 -16.35 34.31 15.06
C ARG A 70 -14.98 33.85 14.62
N TYR A 71 -14.40 32.92 15.40
CA TYR A 71 -13.24 32.13 15.00
C TYR A 71 -13.50 31.54 13.61
N ARG A 72 -12.94 32.18 12.59
CA ARG A 72 -12.93 31.69 11.21
C ARG A 72 -11.63 30.93 11.06
N ASN A 73 -11.72 29.64 10.74
CA ASN A 73 -10.54 28.82 10.47
C ASN A 73 -9.68 29.52 9.39
N GLY A 74 -8.43 29.85 9.74
CA GLY A 74 -7.44 30.40 8.82
C GLY A 74 -6.92 31.81 9.11
N SER A 75 -7.30 32.50 10.19
CA SER A 75 -6.68 33.80 10.52
C SER A 75 -5.27 33.59 11.07
N VAL A 76 -4.27 33.51 10.18
CA VAL A 76 -2.87 33.67 10.56
C VAL A 76 -2.70 35.14 10.95
N LYS A 77 -2.56 35.42 12.25
CA LYS A 77 -2.08 36.72 12.75
C LYS A 77 -0.57 36.80 12.51
N ASP A 78 -0.16 36.88 11.25
CA ASP A 78 1.18 37.34 10.92
C ASP A 78 1.05 38.76 10.37
N GLY A 79 1.83 39.69 10.89
CA GLY A 79 1.70 41.13 10.67
C GLY A 79 2.06 41.61 9.26
N LYS A 80 1.83 40.78 8.24
CA LYS A 80 1.90 41.14 6.82
C LYS A 80 0.47 41.33 6.34
N ASP A 81 0.18 42.54 5.87
CA ASP A 81 -1.08 42.87 5.22
C ASP A 81 -1.23 42.04 3.94
N HIS A 82 -1.71 40.80 4.06
CA HIS A 82 -2.16 40.03 2.91
C HIS A 82 -3.42 40.72 2.39
N GLU A 83 -3.34 41.30 1.19
CA GLU A 83 -4.49 41.93 0.54
C GLU A 83 -5.58 40.89 0.32
N GLU A 84 -6.58 40.85 1.18
CA GLU A 84 -7.78 40.04 0.97
C GLU A 84 -8.57 40.62 -0.21
N PHE A 85 -8.66 39.87 -1.31
CA PHE A 85 -9.49 40.24 -2.47
C PHE A 85 -10.62 39.22 -2.67
N LEU A 86 -11.80 39.72 -3.05
CA LEU A 86 -13.00 38.91 -3.23
C LEU A 86 -13.07 38.41 -4.67
N VAL A 87 -12.90 37.11 -4.87
CA VAL A 87 -12.99 36.48 -6.19
C VAL A 87 -14.46 36.11 -6.50
N PRO A 88 -15.03 36.55 -7.64
CA PRO A 88 -16.35 36.11 -8.10
C PRO A 88 -16.41 34.59 -8.27
N LYS A 89 -17.52 33.96 -7.86
CA LYS A 89 -17.67 32.49 -7.93
C LYS A 89 -17.76 31.91 -9.34
N ASN A 90 -18.06 32.73 -10.35
CA ASN A 90 -18.30 32.29 -11.74
C ASN A 90 -17.08 32.53 -12.65
N LEU A 91 -15.88 32.45 -12.09
CA LEU A 91 -14.65 32.72 -12.82
C LEU A 91 -14.20 31.47 -13.59
N HIS A 92 -14.01 31.59 -14.92
CA HIS A 92 -13.46 30.51 -15.73
C HIS A 92 -11.93 30.51 -15.58
N ILE A 93 -11.43 29.59 -14.76
CA ILE A 93 -9.99 29.46 -14.48
C ILE A 93 -9.48 28.23 -15.23
N ASP A 94 -8.59 28.46 -16.19
CA ASP A 94 -7.86 27.38 -16.84
C ASP A 94 -6.66 27.01 -15.95
N LEU A 95 -6.67 25.78 -15.43
CA LEU A 95 -5.69 25.30 -14.46
C LEU A 95 -4.49 24.69 -15.19
N ASP A 96 -3.29 25.20 -14.90
CA ASP A 96 -2.06 24.61 -15.43
C ASP A 96 -1.71 23.31 -14.72
N GLY A 97 -1.40 22.30 -15.53
CA GLY A 97 -0.96 20.98 -15.06
C GLY A 97 0.56 20.91 -14.92
N ALA A 98 1.03 20.55 -13.73
CA ALA A 98 2.42 20.24 -13.43
C ALA A 98 2.58 18.75 -13.06
N THR A 99 3.75 18.18 -13.30
CA THR A 99 4.05 16.80 -12.88
C THR A 99 4.28 16.72 -11.38
N VAL A 100 3.78 15.65 -10.75
CA VAL A 100 3.87 15.46 -9.30
C VAL A 100 5.29 15.10 -8.86
N ASP A 101 5.84 15.88 -7.92
CA ASP A 101 7.14 15.61 -7.31
C ASP A 101 7.06 14.64 -6.11
N VAL A 102 8.19 13.99 -5.80
CA VAL A 102 8.30 13.01 -4.72
C VAL A 102 8.05 13.64 -3.35
N THR A 103 8.46 14.89 -3.14
CA THR A 103 8.30 15.58 -1.85
C THR A 103 6.83 15.80 -1.47
N GLU A 104 5.98 16.05 -2.47
CA GLU A 104 4.55 16.24 -2.30
C GLU A 104 3.84 14.91 -2.02
N LEU A 105 4.31 13.83 -2.66
CA LEU A 105 3.77 12.49 -2.46
C LEU A 105 3.98 11.98 -1.04
N VAL A 106 5.12 12.29 -0.41
CA VAL A 106 5.44 11.86 0.97
C VAL A 106 4.45 12.44 2.00
N GLN A 107 3.81 13.57 1.70
CA GLN A 107 2.81 14.18 2.60
C GLN A 107 1.49 13.40 2.63
N LEU A 108 1.22 12.55 1.65
CA LEU A 108 0.02 11.71 1.64
C LEU A 108 0.10 10.66 2.75
N ARG A 109 -0.95 10.59 3.56
CA ARG A 109 -1.03 9.73 4.75
C ARG A 109 -0.69 8.25 4.51
N PHE A 110 -0.97 7.73 3.32
CA PHE A 110 -0.79 6.31 2.98
C PHE A 110 0.31 6.06 1.94
N TYR A 111 1.14 7.07 1.65
CA TYR A 111 2.16 6.95 0.63
C TYR A 111 3.24 5.92 0.99
N THR A 112 3.69 5.91 2.24
CA THR A 112 4.72 4.97 2.70
C THR A 112 4.28 3.52 2.59
N GLU A 113 3.02 3.26 2.90
CA GLU A 113 2.40 1.95 2.85
C GLU A 113 2.13 1.52 1.42
N TYR A 114 1.63 2.42 0.57
CA TYR A 114 1.47 2.18 -0.86
C TYR A 114 2.81 1.86 -1.54
N GLN A 115 3.85 2.63 -1.23
CA GLN A 115 5.19 2.42 -1.75
C GLN A 115 5.70 1.03 -1.40
N TRP A 116 5.64 0.66 -0.12
CA TRP A 116 6.10 -0.64 0.33
C TRP A 116 5.32 -1.79 -0.30
N LEU A 117 3.99 -1.69 -0.35
CA LEU A 117 3.12 -2.74 -0.88
C LEU A 117 3.39 -2.99 -2.37
N LEU A 118 3.46 -1.92 -3.17
CA LEU A 118 3.63 -2.03 -4.61
C LEU A 118 5.03 -2.51 -4.99
N ASP A 119 6.05 -2.00 -4.28
CA ASP A 119 7.43 -2.45 -4.47
C ASP A 119 7.54 -3.93 -4.06
N PHE A 120 7.00 -4.34 -2.90
CA PHE A 120 7.01 -5.75 -2.50
C PHE A 120 6.30 -6.65 -3.52
N ALA A 121 5.11 -6.26 -4.00
CA ALA A 121 4.35 -7.04 -4.98
C ALA A 121 5.12 -7.22 -6.30
N GLY A 122 5.74 -6.16 -6.82
CA GLY A 122 6.55 -6.25 -8.04
C GLY A 122 7.74 -7.19 -7.90
N TYR A 123 8.43 -7.17 -6.76
CA TYR A 123 9.56 -8.05 -6.51
C TYR A 123 9.12 -9.50 -6.27
N ALA A 124 8.02 -9.72 -5.56
CA ALA A 124 7.43 -11.05 -5.38
C ALA A 124 7.04 -11.68 -6.73
N PHE A 125 6.49 -10.87 -7.66
CA PHE A 125 6.17 -11.32 -9.01
C PHE A 125 7.43 -11.73 -9.80
N ILE A 126 8.51 -10.95 -9.70
CA ILE A 126 9.79 -11.30 -10.32
C ILE A 126 10.34 -12.61 -9.73
N VAL A 127 10.30 -12.77 -8.41
CA VAL A 127 10.74 -14.02 -7.74
C VAL A 127 9.94 -15.21 -8.23
N TYR A 128 8.62 -15.07 -8.34
CA TYR A 128 7.75 -16.11 -8.87
C TYR A 128 8.17 -16.50 -10.29
N ILE A 129 8.35 -15.53 -11.20
CA ILE A 129 8.80 -15.80 -12.57
C ILE A 129 10.16 -16.48 -12.59
N LEU A 130 11.13 -16.00 -11.81
CA LEU A 130 12.47 -16.60 -11.76
C LEU A 130 12.44 -18.03 -11.22
N THR A 131 11.59 -18.29 -10.23
CA THR A 131 11.41 -19.61 -9.63
C THR A 131 10.77 -20.57 -10.65
N GLU A 132 9.71 -20.14 -11.34
CA GLU A 132 9.09 -20.92 -12.41
C GLU A 132 10.04 -21.16 -13.60
N ALA A 133 10.80 -20.14 -14.01
CA ALA A 133 11.80 -20.27 -15.07
C ALA A 133 12.92 -21.24 -14.67
N TYR A 134 13.36 -21.22 -13.40
CA TYR A 134 14.35 -22.15 -12.89
C TYR A 134 13.84 -23.60 -12.96
N TYR A 135 12.58 -23.85 -12.55
CA TYR A 135 11.99 -25.18 -12.64
C TYR A 135 11.74 -25.63 -14.08
N PHE A 136 11.38 -24.72 -14.96
CA PHE A 136 11.24 -25.01 -16.38
C PHE A 136 12.57 -25.42 -17.04
N LEU A 137 13.68 -24.78 -16.65
CA LEU A 137 15.01 -25.05 -17.22
C LEU A 137 15.69 -26.30 -16.64
N LEU A 138 15.33 -26.73 -15.42
CA LEU A 138 15.94 -27.87 -14.72
C LEU A 138 14.90 -28.90 -14.26
N PRO A 139 14.24 -29.62 -15.19
CA PRO A 139 13.10 -30.50 -14.89
C PRO A 139 13.41 -31.75 -14.03
N GLY A 140 14.65 -31.95 -13.57
CA GLY A 140 15.11 -33.13 -12.83
C GLY A 140 15.39 -32.94 -11.34
N ARG A 141 15.11 -31.76 -10.75
CA ARG A 141 15.37 -31.47 -9.32
C ARG A 141 14.11 -31.23 -8.48
N ASN A 142 12.95 -31.62 -9.02
CA ASN A 142 11.63 -31.39 -8.40
C ASN A 142 11.39 -32.24 -7.14
N GLU A 143 12.21 -33.27 -6.89
CA GLU A 143 12.02 -34.23 -5.79
C GLU A 143 12.23 -33.62 -4.40
N PHE A 144 13.00 -32.52 -4.29
CA PHE A 144 13.24 -31.86 -3.00
C PHE A 144 12.12 -30.90 -2.57
N GLU A 145 11.11 -30.65 -3.40
CA GLU A 145 9.98 -29.75 -3.06
C GLU A 145 8.87 -30.42 -2.24
N GLU A 146 8.85 -31.76 -2.14
CA GLU A 146 7.79 -32.49 -1.43
C GLU A 146 7.72 -32.16 0.08
N PHE A 147 8.80 -31.61 0.64
CA PHE A 147 8.87 -31.21 2.05
C PHE A 147 8.38 -29.77 2.32
N LEU A 148 8.38 -28.90 1.30
CA LEU A 148 7.99 -27.47 1.45
C LEU A 148 6.61 -27.18 0.85
N GLU A 149 6.22 -27.87 -0.22
CA GLU A 149 4.83 -27.87 -0.68
C GLU A 149 4.02 -28.70 0.33
N PHE A 150 3.22 -28.05 1.17
CA PHE A 150 2.31 -28.62 2.18
C PHE A 150 1.27 -29.61 1.60
N GLY A 151 1.70 -30.66 0.90
CA GLY A 151 0.85 -31.58 0.14
C GLY A 151 0.16 -30.97 -1.08
N LEU A 152 0.66 -29.85 -1.64
CA LEU A 152 -0.07 -29.10 -2.68
C LEU A 152 -0.33 -29.93 -3.94
N VAL A 153 0.66 -30.68 -4.42
CA VAL A 153 0.50 -31.59 -5.57
C VAL A 153 -0.50 -32.71 -5.26
N LYS A 154 -0.50 -33.24 -4.04
CA LYS A 154 -1.45 -34.29 -3.60
C LYS A 154 -2.87 -33.73 -3.58
N ALA A 155 -3.06 -32.52 -3.04
CA ALA A 155 -4.32 -31.80 -3.04
C ALA A 155 -4.81 -31.47 -4.46
N TYR A 156 -3.92 -31.00 -5.34
CA TYR A 156 -4.23 -30.72 -6.74
C TYR A 156 -4.68 -31.99 -7.49
N ARG A 157 -3.95 -33.11 -7.35
CA ARG A 157 -4.32 -34.38 -7.98
C ARG A 157 -5.70 -34.86 -7.50
N SER A 158 -5.94 -34.83 -6.20
CA SER A 158 -7.22 -35.23 -5.61
C SER A 158 -8.37 -34.31 -6.08
N PHE A 159 -8.14 -33.00 -6.15
CA PHE A 159 -9.12 -32.05 -6.66
C PHE A 159 -9.42 -32.27 -8.15
N ASN A 160 -8.39 -32.48 -8.97
CA ASN A 160 -8.53 -32.68 -10.41
C ASN A 160 -9.26 -34.00 -10.72
N GLU A 161 -8.94 -35.07 -10.01
CA GLU A 161 -9.63 -36.37 -10.08
C GLU A 161 -11.10 -36.27 -9.65
N SER A 162 -11.37 -35.62 -8.51
CA SER A 162 -12.74 -35.39 -8.04
C SER A 162 -13.56 -34.55 -9.02
N SER A 163 -12.93 -33.53 -9.61
CA SER A 163 -13.57 -32.66 -10.61
C SER A 163 -13.86 -33.42 -11.90
N TYR A 164 -12.91 -34.27 -12.35
CA TYR A 164 -13.09 -35.12 -13.52
C TYR A 164 -14.34 -36.01 -13.37
N HIS A 165 -14.48 -36.72 -12.24
CA HIS A 165 -15.67 -37.53 -11.96
C HIS A 165 -16.97 -36.72 -11.91
N PHE A 166 -16.94 -35.49 -11.38
CA PHE A 166 -18.11 -34.62 -11.38
C PHE A 166 -18.50 -34.16 -12.80
N LEU A 167 -17.52 -33.76 -13.61
CA LEU A 167 -17.74 -33.34 -15.00
C LEU A 167 -18.24 -34.50 -15.88
N GLU A 168 -17.69 -35.70 -15.68
CA GLU A 168 -18.13 -36.93 -16.35
C GLU A 168 -19.58 -37.27 -15.98
N ALA A 169 -19.95 -37.17 -14.70
CA ALA A 169 -21.33 -37.35 -14.25
C ALA A 169 -22.32 -36.32 -14.85
N GLN A 170 -21.83 -35.15 -15.27
CA GLN A 170 -22.60 -34.13 -15.99
C GLN A 170 -22.57 -34.31 -17.52
N GLY A 171 -21.97 -35.39 -18.03
CA GLY A 171 -21.88 -35.69 -19.46
C GLY A 171 -20.85 -34.84 -20.22
N MET A 172 -19.94 -34.17 -19.52
CA MET A 172 -18.89 -33.36 -20.13
C MET A 172 -17.58 -34.16 -20.24
N ASN A 173 -17.12 -34.40 -21.47
CA ASN A 173 -15.82 -35.01 -21.75
C ASN A 173 -14.70 -33.97 -21.64
N SER A 174 -14.29 -33.64 -20.42
CA SER A 174 -13.15 -32.73 -20.15
C SER A 174 -12.05 -33.46 -19.41
N SER A 175 -10.79 -33.35 -19.89
CA SER A 175 -9.60 -34.00 -19.32
C SER A 175 -9.10 -33.40 -17.98
N GLY A 176 -10.00 -32.75 -17.23
CA GLY A 176 -9.71 -32.00 -16.01
C GLY A 176 -9.83 -30.48 -16.20
N PRO A 177 -10.34 -29.74 -15.20
CA PRO A 177 -10.76 -28.34 -15.37
C PRO A 177 -9.63 -27.30 -15.46
N THR A 178 -8.38 -27.57 -15.04
CA THR A 178 -7.35 -26.50 -14.93
C THR A 178 -5.93 -27.05 -15.04
N SER A 179 -5.01 -26.33 -15.70
CA SER A 179 -3.59 -26.70 -15.75
C SER A 179 -2.90 -26.50 -14.39
N HIS A 180 -1.89 -27.32 -14.10
CA HIS A 180 -1.13 -27.24 -12.83
C HIS A 180 -0.55 -25.83 -12.59
N LEU A 181 -0.08 -25.16 -13.64
CA LEU A 181 0.44 -23.79 -13.58
C LEU A 181 -0.65 -22.77 -13.23
N MET A 182 -1.83 -22.87 -13.85
CA MET A 182 -2.95 -21.96 -13.55
C MET A 182 -3.41 -22.13 -12.10
N PHE A 183 -3.47 -23.36 -11.60
CA PHE A 183 -3.81 -23.63 -10.21
C PHE A 183 -2.82 -22.97 -9.23
N LYS A 184 -1.51 -23.13 -9.47
CA LYS A 184 -0.46 -22.46 -8.69
C LYS A 184 -0.56 -20.93 -8.76
N PHE A 185 -0.83 -20.38 -9.94
CA PHE A 185 -0.99 -18.94 -10.13
C PHE A 185 -2.18 -18.37 -9.33
N PHE A 186 -3.35 -18.99 -9.40
CA PHE A 186 -4.53 -18.52 -8.65
C PHE A 186 -4.34 -18.68 -7.14
N LEU A 187 -3.70 -19.77 -6.69
CA LEU A 187 -3.36 -19.95 -5.29
C LEU A 187 -2.40 -18.85 -4.82
N ALA A 188 -1.36 -18.54 -5.62
CA ALA A 188 -0.42 -17.45 -5.34
C ALA A 188 -1.15 -16.10 -5.27
N LEU A 189 -2.05 -15.82 -6.22
CA LEU A 189 -2.86 -14.60 -6.23
C LEU A 189 -3.73 -14.47 -4.96
N TRP A 190 -4.44 -15.53 -4.57
CA TRP A 190 -5.31 -15.51 -3.39
C TRP A 190 -4.51 -15.42 -2.09
N SER A 191 -3.38 -16.13 -2.02
CA SER A 191 -2.47 -16.03 -0.87
C SER A 191 -1.88 -14.62 -0.73
N GLY A 192 -1.52 -13.98 -1.86
CA GLY A 192 -1.04 -12.60 -1.87
C GLY A 192 -2.10 -11.61 -1.44
N PHE A 193 -3.34 -11.80 -1.90
CA PHE A 193 -4.48 -10.99 -1.49
C PHE A 193 -4.74 -11.12 0.01
N VAL A 194 -4.91 -12.34 0.51
CA VAL A 194 -5.12 -12.61 1.95
C VAL A 194 -3.95 -12.07 2.78
N GLY A 195 -2.71 -12.29 2.32
CA GLY A 195 -1.50 -11.76 2.95
C GLY A 195 -1.51 -10.22 3.04
N ALA A 196 -1.95 -9.52 1.99
CA ALA A 196 -2.06 -8.06 2.00
C ALA A 196 -3.10 -7.57 3.04
N PHE A 197 -4.24 -8.27 3.18
CA PHE A 197 -5.26 -7.95 4.17
C PHE A 197 -4.77 -8.11 5.62
N PHE A 198 -3.82 -9.01 5.88
CA PHE A 198 -3.23 -9.16 7.22
C PHE A 198 -1.99 -8.28 7.44
N ALA A 199 -1.16 -8.11 6.42
CA ALA A 199 0.07 -7.33 6.51
C ALA A 199 -0.22 -5.84 6.76
N PHE A 200 -1.22 -5.27 6.08
CA PHE A 200 -1.51 -3.83 6.19
C PHE A 200 -2.00 -3.42 7.59
N PRO A 201 -3.01 -4.08 8.19
CA PRO A 201 -3.38 -3.85 9.59
C PRO A 201 -2.22 -4.13 10.55
N GLY A 202 -1.42 -5.17 10.29
CA GLY A 202 -0.26 -5.53 11.11
C GLY A 202 0.79 -4.42 11.17
N LEU A 203 1.22 -3.90 10.01
CA LEU A 203 2.17 -2.79 9.93
C LEU A 203 1.63 -1.52 10.61
N ARG A 204 0.36 -1.22 10.40
CA ARG A 204 -0.29 -0.06 11.00
C ARG A 204 -0.41 -0.18 12.52
N PHE A 205 -0.76 -1.36 13.03
CA PHE A 205 -0.80 -1.65 14.46
C PHE A 205 0.59 -1.52 15.08
N ALA A 206 1.64 -2.04 14.43
CA ALA A 206 3.01 -1.90 14.90
C ALA A 206 3.48 -0.44 14.95
N LYS A 207 3.11 0.37 13.94
CA LYS A 207 3.43 1.81 13.91
C LYS A 207 2.69 2.57 15.01
N MET A 208 1.39 2.32 15.17
CA MET A 208 0.59 2.90 16.26
C MET A 208 1.15 2.52 17.63
N HIS A 209 1.57 1.27 17.82
CA HIS A 209 2.21 0.81 19.06
C HIS A 209 3.51 1.58 19.31
N ARG A 210 4.38 1.72 18.29
CA ARG A 210 5.63 2.48 18.41
C ARG A 210 5.38 3.95 18.77
N ASP A 211 4.37 4.58 18.18
CA ASP A 211 4.02 5.97 18.43
C ASP A 211 3.43 6.16 19.84
N ALA A 212 2.54 5.25 20.26
CA ALA A 212 1.99 5.24 21.61
C ALA A 212 3.08 5.02 22.67
N PHE A 213 4.06 4.15 22.38
CA PHE A 213 5.18 3.89 23.27
C PHE A 213 6.06 5.11 23.50
N LYS A 214 6.34 5.89 22.44
CA LYS A 214 7.07 7.17 22.54
C LYS A 214 6.31 8.21 23.35
N TYR A 215 4.99 8.32 23.15
CA TYR A 215 4.18 9.30 23.88
C TYR A 215 4.09 8.97 25.38
N CYS A 216 4.14 7.69 25.73
CA CYS A 216 4.02 7.21 27.10
C CYS A 216 5.38 6.97 27.77
N GLU A 217 6.46 7.61 27.30
CA GLU A 217 7.82 7.31 27.72
C GLU A 217 8.04 7.49 29.24
N GLU A 218 7.38 8.49 29.83
CA GLU A 218 7.53 8.85 31.24
C GLU A 218 6.65 8.04 32.21
N ARG A 219 5.72 7.21 31.70
CA ARG A 219 4.73 6.49 32.53
C ARG A 219 4.98 4.97 32.51
N PRO A 220 5.64 4.40 33.53
CA PRO A 220 6.06 3.00 33.50
C PRO A 220 4.89 2.01 33.47
N PHE A 221 3.81 2.29 34.20
CA PHE A 221 2.63 1.42 34.22
C PHE A 221 1.95 1.32 32.84
N LEU A 222 1.86 2.45 32.14
CA LEU A 222 1.21 2.50 30.83
C LEU A 222 2.04 1.78 29.75
N LYS A 223 3.38 1.80 29.87
CA LYS A 223 4.26 0.98 29.02
C LYS A 223 4.00 -0.52 29.19
N VAL A 224 3.86 -0.99 30.43
CA VAL A 224 3.57 -2.40 30.71
C VAL A 224 2.21 -2.79 30.10
N ALA A 225 1.19 -1.95 30.29
CA ALA A 225 -0.13 -2.17 29.70
C ALA A 225 -0.09 -2.21 28.15
N LEU A 226 0.74 -1.35 27.53
CA LEU A 226 0.89 -1.31 26.08
C LEU A 226 1.57 -2.58 25.54
N HIS A 227 2.60 -3.08 26.22
CA HIS A 227 3.22 -4.36 25.87
C HIS A 227 2.24 -5.53 26.01
N LEU A 228 1.48 -5.56 27.11
CA LEU A 228 0.47 -6.60 27.33
C LEU A 228 -0.61 -6.56 26.23
N SER A 229 -1.09 -5.37 25.88
CA SER A 229 -2.06 -5.18 24.79
C SER A 229 -1.50 -5.59 23.43
N PHE A 230 -0.20 -5.42 23.20
CA PHE A 230 0.46 -5.82 21.95
C PHE A 230 0.58 -7.35 21.83
N VAL A 231 0.83 -8.04 22.94
CA VAL A 231 0.97 -9.50 22.99
C VAL A 231 -0.39 -10.22 23.13
N ALA A 232 -1.43 -9.54 23.62
CA ALA A 232 -2.78 -10.08 23.82
C ALA A 232 -3.32 -10.95 22.67
N PRO A 233 -3.18 -10.57 21.39
CA PRO A 233 -3.68 -11.40 20.28
C PRO A 233 -3.01 -12.78 20.21
N LEU A 234 -1.76 -12.93 20.64
CA LEU A 234 -1.07 -14.23 20.65
C LEU A 234 -1.71 -15.19 21.65
N PHE A 235 -2.20 -14.70 22.78
CA PHE A 235 -2.92 -15.54 23.74
C PHE A 235 -4.24 -16.07 23.17
N VAL A 236 -4.95 -15.26 22.38
CA VAL A 236 -6.17 -15.70 21.68
C VAL A 236 -5.85 -16.80 20.66
N VAL A 237 -4.74 -16.68 19.93
CA VAL A 237 -4.29 -17.71 18.99
C VAL A 237 -3.85 -18.99 19.73
N LEU A 238 -3.14 -18.86 20.85
CA LEU A 238 -2.74 -19.99 21.68
C LEU A 238 -3.93 -20.76 22.25
N LEU A 239 -5.03 -20.06 22.58
CA LEU A 239 -6.27 -20.70 23.03
C LEU A 239 -6.95 -21.56 21.95
N TRP A 240 -6.64 -21.34 20.66
CA TRP A 240 -7.10 -22.18 19.56
C TRP A 240 -6.25 -23.42 19.32
N VAL A 241 -5.04 -23.47 19.87
CA VAL A 241 -4.17 -24.64 19.75
C VAL A 241 -4.61 -25.65 20.81
N LYS A 242 -5.10 -26.81 20.37
CA LYS A 242 -5.35 -27.93 21.30
C LYS A 242 -4.00 -28.36 21.90
N PRO A 243 -3.83 -28.33 23.24
CA PRO A 243 -2.64 -28.89 23.84
C PRO A 243 -2.57 -30.40 23.55
N ILE A 244 -1.36 -30.86 23.23
CA ILE A 244 -1.02 -32.28 23.00
C ILE A 244 -1.12 -33.04 24.32
#